data_AF-A0A960MPT9-F1
#
_entry.id   AF-A0A960MPT9-F1
#
_cell.length_a   1.000
_cell.length_b   1.000
_cell.length_c   1.000
_cell.angle_alpha   90.00
_cell.angle_beta   90.00
_cell.angle_gamma   90.00
#
_symmetry.space_group_name_H-M   'P 1'
#
loop_
_entity.id
_entity.type
_entity.pdbx_description
1 polymer ?
#
loop_
_entity_poly.entity_id
_entity_poly.type
_entity_poly.pdbx_seq_one_letter_code
_entity_poly.pdbx_strand_id
1 'polypeptide(L)'
;MKIPAFAIPLFLTAVSIGQGQVAGQTGSDRKVALPKVSIHADQPDSRHEPGTPARFRVEVTLEGAPLDTGSLSYVLSDDGYQPIESESLPLTGQPIFIEGKLERSGFLRCEAQWVANDGQVKKETRSVAAAAYAPEKITPSREAPQDFDAFWSEQKARLAAIPVEASLAQLERSDSKPVPDGVELFDLKVRTDAEWPVSGYFARPKAAKAGSLPAVLWTHGAGVRSASAWKAINGAQNGFLSLDINAHGIENGKPEDYYKLLESEGRLKNYRYQGRENRDGMYFRGMFLRLIRAIDFLTSQSEWDGRVMAVVGHSQGGAQALAAGGLDSRVTFIGAGVPAMCDHMGMMRRRISGWPKLVPLLPDGKPDPTVAEVSRYFDGVNFAARCHATAIVSVGFIDTTCPPTSCYAAFNQLRGQVEIINEPEMGHDAPERIQKAFFEALQRHVEQRKSAAD
;
A
#
# COMPACT_ATOMS: atom_id res chain seq x y z
N MET A 1 26.95 43.73 -46.06
CA MET A 1 25.80 42.81 -46.15
C MET A 1 25.44 42.45 -44.70
N LYS A 2 24.77 43.35 -43.95
CA LYS A 2 23.29 43.48 -43.73
C LYS A 2 22.69 42.12 -43.35
N ILE A 3 22.13 41.90 -42.15
CA ILE A 3 20.98 42.59 -41.51
C ILE A 3 21.14 42.68 -39.97
N PRO A 4 20.71 43.79 -39.31
CA PRO A 4 20.79 44.02 -37.87
C PRO A 4 19.47 43.75 -37.11
N ALA A 5 19.58 43.78 -35.77
CA ALA A 5 18.49 43.74 -34.79
C ALA A 5 17.46 44.87 -34.96
N PHE A 6 16.18 44.57 -34.68
CA PHE A 6 15.14 45.57 -34.49
C PHE A 6 14.42 45.35 -33.17
N ALA A 7 14.58 46.35 -32.30
CA ALA A 7 13.74 46.66 -31.17
C ALA A 7 12.36 47.14 -31.67
N ILE A 8 11.30 46.79 -30.94
CA ILE A 8 9.97 47.36 -31.13
C ILE A 8 9.74 48.38 -30.00
N PRO A 9 9.37 49.64 -30.31
CA PRO A 9 9.23 50.69 -29.31
C PRO A 9 7.88 50.64 -28.61
N LEU A 10 7.92 51.03 -27.34
CA LEU A 10 6.79 51.42 -26.52
C LEU A 10 6.45 52.89 -26.85
N PHE A 11 5.20 53.20 -27.19
CA PHE A 11 4.66 54.56 -27.08
C PHE A 11 3.28 54.50 -26.41
N LEU A 12 3.20 55.11 -25.22
CA LEU A 12 1.96 55.56 -24.61
C LEU A 12 1.58 56.91 -25.22
N THR A 13 0.30 57.08 -25.58
CA THR A 13 -0.54 58.21 -25.12
C THR A 13 -2.01 57.95 -25.44
N ALA A 14 -2.87 58.35 -24.51
CA ALA A 14 -4.29 58.03 -24.40
C ALA A 14 -5.22 59.04 -25.09
N VAL A 15 -6.39 58.59 -25.59
CA VAL A 15 -7.65 59.36 -25.64
C VAL A 15 -8.83 58.37 -25.51
N SER A 16 -9.76 58.68 -24.60
CA SER A 16 -11.04 57.99 -24.34
C SER A 16 -12.15 58.49 -25.27
N ILE A 17 -13.22 57.69 -25.43
CA ILE A 17 -14.63 57.91 -25.91
C ILE A 17 -14.95 56.71 -26.82
N GLY A 18 -15.86 55.77 -26.54
CA GLY A 18 -17.26 55.89 -26.12
C GLY A 18 -18.00 54.64 -26.64
N GLN A 19 -18.63 53.91 -25.73
CA GLN A 19 -19.71 52.92 -25.84
C GLN A 19 -19.92 52.10 -27.13
N GLY A 20 -19.81 50.78 -26.96
CA GLY A 20 -20.39 49.77 -27.86
C GLY A 20 -20.35 48.39 -27.19
N GLN A 21 -21.34 48.09 -26.33
CA GLN A 21 -21.53 46.75 -25.77
C GLN A 21 -21.88 45.77 -26.89
N VAL A 22 -21.00 44.80 -27.13
CA VAL A 22 -21.40 43.50 -27.69
C VAL A 22 -20.97 42.46 -26.67
N ALA A 23 -21.94 41.94 -25.93
CA ALA A 23 -21.74 40.87 -24.96
C ALA A 23 -21.32 39.59 -25.71
N GLY A 24 -20.02 39.34 -25.79
CA GLY A 24 -19.49 38.01 -26.06
C GLY A 24 -19.71 37.16 -24.82
N GLN A 25 -20.78 36.35 -24.82
CA GLN A 25 -20.88 35.22 -23.90
C GLN A 25 -19.72 34.26 -24.23
N THR A 26 -18.70 34.27 -23.38
CA THR A 26 -17.68 33.23 -23.35
C THR A 26 -18.39 31.92 -22.98
N GLY A 27 -18.46 31.01 -23.94
CA GLY A 27 -19.00 29.67 -23.74
C GLY A 27 -18.27 29.02 -22.57
N SER A 28 -19.01 28.70 -21.51
CA SER A 28 -18.54 27.72 -20.54
C SER A 28 -18.34 26.41 -21.30
N ASP A 29 -17.12 25.87 -21.28
CA ASP A 29 -16.87 24.48 -21.66
C ASP A 29 -17.76 23.59 -20.77
N ARG A 30 -18.97 23.27 -21.25
CA ARG A 30 -19.82 22.28 -20.61
C ARG A 30 -19.07 20.96 -20.73
N LYS A 31 -18.49 20.49 -19.63
CA LYS A 31 -18.00 19.10 -19.52
C LYS A 31 -19.14 18.19 -19.96
N VAL A 32 -18.96 17.51 -21.09
CA VAL A 32 -19.88 16.50 -21.57
C VAL A 32 -19.96 15.42 -20.50
N ALA A 33 -21.15 15.15 -19.98
CA ALA A 33 -21.36 14.10 -18.99
C ALA A 33 -21.00 12.74 -19.64
N LEU A 34 -20.17 11.95 -18.96
CA LEU A 34 -19.81 10.62 -19.42
C LEU A 34 -20.73 9.58 -18.78
N PRO A 35 -21.04 8.48 -19.49
CA PRO A 35 -21.76 7.37 -18.90
C PRO A 35 -21.02 6.79 -17.70
N LYS A 36 -21.76 6.50 -16.63
CA LYS A 36 -21.28 5.76 -15.47
C LYS A 36 -21.63 4.28 -15.63
N VAL A 37 -20.62 3.43 -15.58
CA VAL A 37 -20.78 1.97 -15.49
C VAL A 37 -20.67 1.55 -14.02
N SER A 38 -21.69 0.87 -13.52
CA SER A 38 -21.71 0.28 -12.17
C SER A 38 -21.76 -1.24 -12.32
N ILE A 39 -20.90 -1.95 -11.59
CA ILE A 39 -20.85 -3.42 -11.61
C ILE A 39 -20.79 -3.94 -10.19
N HIS A 40 -21.61 -4.94 -9.88
CA HIS A 40 -21.66 -5.59 -8.58
C HIS A 40 -21.75 -7.10 -8.75
N ALA A 41 -21.08 -7.85 -7.87
CA ALA A 41 -21.31 -9.30 -7.75
C ALA A 41 -22.68 -9.54 -7.09
N ASP A 42 -23.27 -10.71 -7.35
CA ASP A 42 -24.61 -11.09 -6.91
C ASP A 42 -24.70 -11.43 -5.41
N GLN A 43 -23.58 -11.80 -4.78
CA GLN A 43 -23.51 -12.09 -3.34
C GLN A 43 -22.87 -10.94 -2.55
N PRO A 44 -23.40 -10.56 -1.37
CA PRO A 44 -22.86 -9.45 -0.59
C PRO A 44 -21.40 -9.60 -0.13
N ASP A 45 -20.95 -10.84 0.12
CA ASP A 45 -19.55 -11.12 0.49
C ASP A 45 -18.68 -11.50 -0.72
N SER A 46 -19.29 -11.64 -1.91
CA SER A 46 -18.68 -12.08 -3.16
C SER A 46 -17.87 -13.38 -3.04
N ARG A 47 -18.30 -14.37 -2.23
CA ARG A 47 -17.58 -15.64 -2.03
C ARG A 47 -18.29 -16.82 -2.68
N HIS A 48 -17.53 -17.67 -3.37
CA HIS A 48 -18.02 -18.82 -4.12
C HIS A 48 -17.14 -20.05 -3.91
N GLU A 49 -17.73 -21.24 -4.09
CA GLU A 49 -16.98 -22.49 -4.18
C GLU A 49 -16.47 -22.70 -5.63
N PRO A 50 -15.25 -23.27 -5.81
CA PRO A 50 -14.76 -23.65 -7.13
C PRO A 50 -15.78 -24.48 -7.93
N GLY A 51 -15.97 -24.11 -9.19
CA GLY A 51 -16.91 -24.74 -10.12
C GLY A 51 -18.33 -24.18 -10.09
N THR A 52 -18.69 -23.35 -9.09
CA THR A 52 -19.99 -22.67 -9.03
C THR A 52 -19.98 -21.36 -9.82
N PRO A 53 -21.09 -20.97 -10.48
CA PRO A 53 -21.16 -19.70 -11.19
C PRO A 53 -21.23 -18.52 -10.21
N ALA A 54 -20.51 -17.44 -10.53
CA ALA A 54 -20.73 -16.11 -10.00
C ALA A 54 -21.40 -15.25 -11.07
N ARG A 55 -22.27 -14.33 -10.63
CA ARG A 55 -23.00 -13.44 -11.53
C ARG A 55 -22.69 -11.99 -11.20
N PHE A 56 -22.36 -11.21 -12.22
CA PHE A 56 -22.10 -9.78 -12.13
C PHE A 56 -23.25 -9.02 -12.78
N ARG A 57 -23.90 -8.14 -12.03
CA ARG A 57 -24.90 -7.20 -12.55
C ARG A 57 -24.20 -5.93 -12.97
N VAL A 58 -24.37 -5.54 -14.24
CA VAL A 58 -23.82 -4.32 -14.81
C VAL A 58 -24.94 -3.37 -15.22
N GLU A 59 -24.83 -2.12 -14.81
CA GLU A 59 -25.73 -1.04 -15.19
C GLU A 59 -24.94 0.12 -15.78
N VAL A 60 -25.42 0.64 -16.91
CA VAL A 60 -24.83 1.82 -17.55
C VAL A 60 -25.85 2.95 -17.52
N THR A 61 -25.46 4.07 -16.92
CA THR A 61 -26.33 5.24 -16.76
C THR A 61 -25.66 6.49 -17.30
N LEU A 62 -26.43 7.41 -17.87
CA LEU A 62 -26.00 8.76 -18.21
C LEU A 62 -26.90 9.74 -17.45
N GLU A 63 -26.29 10.60 -16.63
CA GLU A 63 -27.03 11.56 -15.79
C GLU A 63 -28.12 10.90 -14.91
N GLY A 64 -27.89 9.64 -14.50
CA GLY A 64 -28.80 8.85 -13.67
C GLY A 64 -29.90 8.09 -14.41
N ALA A 65 -30.05 8.29 -15.72
CA ALA A 65 -30.98 7.51 -16.55
C ALA A 65 -30.28 6.29 -17.18
N PRO A 66 -30.93 5.12 -17.29
CA PRO A 66 -30.38 3.97 -18.01
C PRO A 66 -30.04 4.34 -19.47
N LEU A 67 -28.87 3.90 -19.92
CA LEU A 67 -28.38 4.17 -21.27
C LEU A 67 -28.64 2.97 -22.19
N ASP A 68 -29.18 3.23 -23.39
CA ASP A 68 -29.51 2.26 -24.43
C ASP A 68 -28.70 2.46 -25.73
N THR A 69 -27.71 3.35 -25.70
CA THR A 69 -26.83 3.65 -26.84
C THR A 69 -25.39 3.28 -26.56
N GLY A 70 -24.70 2.75 -27.57
CA GLY A 70 -23.38 2.15 -27.43
C GLY A 70 -23.45 0.68 -27.04
N SER A 71 -22.32 0.17 -26.55
CA SER A 71 -22.17 -1.21 -26.10
C SER A 71 -21.42 -1.26 -24.78
N LEU A 72 -21.62 -2.36 -24.05
CA LEU A 72 -20.84 -2.74 -22.90
C LEU A 72 -19.79 -3.78 -23.32
N SER A 73 -18.53 -3.38 -23.31
CA SER A 73 -17.41 -4.32 -23.43
C SER A 73 -17.05 -4.85 -22.06
N TYR A 74 -16.89 -6.16 -21.92
CA TYR A 74 -16.40 -6.76 -20.68
C TYR A 74 -15.28 -7.77 -20.88
N VAL A 75 -14.55 -8.01 -19.80
CA VAL A 75 -13.52 -9.04 -19.69
C VAL A 75 -13.69 -9.77 -18.37
N LEU A 76 -13.80 -11.09 -18.44
CA LEU A 76 -13.62 -11.98 -17.29
C LEU A 76 -12.17 -12.46 -17.26
N SER A 77 -11.55 -12.46 -16.08
CA SER A 77 -10.15 -12.88 -15.91
C SER A 77 -9.90 -13.52 -14.54
N ASP A 78 -8.85 -14.34 -14.46
CA ASP A 78 -8.35 -14.86 -13.18
C ASP A 78 -7.42 -13.81 -12.55
N ASP A 79 -7.99 -13.03 -11.63
CA ASP A 79 -7.38 -11.88 -10.95
C ASP A 79 -6.65 -10.91 -11.89
N GLY A 80 -7.19 -10.74 -13.10
CA GLY A 80 -6.63 -9.86 -14.11
C GLY A 80 -5.48 -10.34 -14.93
N TYR A 81 -4.99 -11.56 -14.70
CA TYR A 81 -3.76 -12.01 -15.31
C TYR A 81 -3.92 -12.24 -16.82
N GLN A 82 -4.84 -13.11 -17.21
CA GLN A 82 -5.21 -13.34 -18.60
C GLN A 82 -6.73 -13.41 -18.75
N PRO A 83 -7.28 -12.88 -19.86
CA PRO A 83 -8.69 -13.03 -20.18
C PRO A 83 -9.10 -14.51 -20.25
N ILE A 84 -10.19 -14.83 -19.58
CA ILE A 84 -10.92 -16.09 -19.73
C ILE A 84 -11.95 -15.91 -20.86
N GLU A 85 -12.63 -14.77 -20.83
CA GLU A 85 -13.70 -14.40 -21.76
C GLU A 85 -13.69 -12.89 -22.00
N SER A 86 -14.04 -12.46 -23.19
CA SER A 86 -14.31 -11.06 -23.49
C SER A 86 -15.36 -10.95 -24.59
N GLU A 87 -16.34 -10.07 -24.38
CA GLU A 87 -17.43 -9.85 -25.31
C GLU A 87 -17.85 -8.37 -25.28
N SER A 88 -18.55 -7.92 -26.34
CA SER A 88 -19.20 -6.62 -26.39
C SER A 88 -20.68 -6.80 -26.66
N LEU A 89 -21.51 -6.30 -25.73
CA LEU A 89 -22.96 -6.46 -25.76
C LEU A 89 -23.63 -5.12 -26.04
N PRO A 90 -24.61 -5.04 -26.96
CA PRO A 90 -25.34 -3.79 -27.20
C PRO A 90 -26.11 -3.37 -25.94
N LEU A 91 -26.10 -2.07 -25.64
CA LEU A 91 -26.94 -1.55 -24.57
C LEU A 91 -28.41 -1.52 -24.99
N THR A 92 -29.29 -1.87 -24.06
CA THR A 92 -30.74 -1.92 -24.25
C THR A 92 -31.52 -1.09 -23.22
N GLY A 93 -30.81 -0.35 -22.37
CA GLY A 93 -31.38 0.35 -21.22
C GLY A 93 -31.74 -0.57 -20.04
N GLN A 94 -31.49 -1.88 -20.14
CA GLN A 94 -31.68 -2.85 -19.06
C GLN A 94 -30.34 -3.29 -18.45
N PRO A 95 -30.31 -3.74 -17.18
CA PRO A 95 -29.13 -4.34 -16.58
C PRO A 95 -28.65 -5.57 -17.36
N ILE A 96 -27.34 -5.64 -17.58
CA ILE A 96 -26.67 -6.80 -18.19
C ILE A 96 -26.17 -7.69 -17.07
N PHE A 97 -26.32 -9.01 -17.24
CA PHE A 97 -25.79 -9.99 -16.30
C PHE A 97 -24.71 -10.82 -16.97
N ILE A 98 -23.51 -10.78 -16.40
CA ILE A 98 -22.35 -11.53 -16.88
C ILE A 98 -22.12 -12.67 -15.90
N GLU A 99 -22.03 -13.90 -16.39
CA GLU A 99 -21.78 -15.07 -15.57
C GLU A 99 -20.42 -15.67 -15.88
N GLY A 100 -19.74 -16.19 -14.85
CA GLY A 100 -18.49 -16.90 -15.04
C GLY A 100 -18.11 -17.68 -13.80
N LYS A 101 -17.05 -18.47 -13.89
CA LYS A 101 -16.56 -19.27 -12.76
C LYS A 101 -15.06 -19.53 -12.81
N LEU A 102 -14.51 -19.89 -11.66
CA LEU A 102 -13.19 -20.51 -11.55
C LEU A 102 -13.33 -21.95 -11.06
N GLU A 103 -12.56 -22.86 -11.66
CA GLU A 103 -12.48 -24.26 -11.24
C GLU A 103 -11.47 -24.48 -10.09
N ARG A 104 -10.81 -23.42 -9.62
CA ARG A 104 -9.75 -23.44 -8.61
C ARG A 104 -9.88 -22.26 -7.66
N SER A 105 -9.07 -22.26 -6.60
CA SER A 105 -8.95 -21.09 -5.72
C SER A 105 -8.38 -19.89 -6.46
N GLY A 106 -9.01 -18.72 -6.34
CA GLY A 106 -8.62 -17.51 -7.07
C GLY A 106 -9.65 -16.39 -6.93
N PHE A 107 -9.58 -15.41 -7.81
CA PHE A 107 -10.53 -14.30 -7.86
C PHE A 107 -11.00 -14.11 -9.30
N LEU A 108 -12.27 -14.37 -9.58
CA LEU A 108 -12.84 -14.07 -10.89
C LEU A 108 -13.11 -12.58 -10.97
N ARG A 109 -12.36 -11.87 -11.79
CA ARG A 109 -12.53 -10.43 -11.98
C ARG A 109 -13.29 -10.14 -13.25
N CYS A 110 -14.35 -9.36 -13.12
CA CYS A 110 -15.11 -8.79 -14.23
C CYS A 110 -14.77 -7.31 -14.37
N GLU A 111 -14.20 -6.94 -15.51
CA GLU A 111 -13.99 -5.55 -15.90
C GLU A 111 -14.99 -5.18 -16.97
N ALA A 112 -15.73 -4.11 -16.78
CA ALA A 112 -16.76 -3.68 -17.72
C ALA A 112 -16.55 -2.20 -18.09
N GLN A 113 -16.75 -1.88 -19.36
CA GLN A 113 -16.50 -0.54 -19.90
C GLN A 113 -17.51 -0.20 -20.99
N TRP A 114 -18.03 1.02 -20.95
CA TRP A 114 -18.89 1.53 -22.01
C TRP A 114 -18.08 1.94 -23.24
N VAL A 115 -18.59 1.56 -24.40
CA VAL A 115 -18.07 1.88 -25.73
C VAL A 115 -19.15 2.63 -26.51
N ALA A 116 -18.83 3.81 -27.00
CA ALA A 116 -19.73 4.61 -27.83
C ALA A 116 -19.99 3.95 -29.20
N ASN A 117 -21.06 4.36 -29.89
CA ASN A 117 -21.40 3.83 -31.23
C ASN A 117 -20.33 4.08 -32.29
N ASP A 118 -19.52 5.12 -32.13
CA ASP A 118 -18.38 5.44 -32.99
C ASP A 118 -17.10 4.68 -32.58
N GLY A 119 -17.20 3.76 -31.62
CA GLY A 119 -16.10 2.96 -31.08
C GLY A 119 -15.26 3.69 -30.03
N GLN A 120 -15.59 4.93 -29.66
CA GLN A 120 -14.81 5.64 -28.64
C GLN A 120 -14.98 5.02 -27.27
N VAL A 121 -13.86 4.95 -26.54
CA VAL A 121 -13.78 4.42 -25.19
C VAL A 121 -13.15 5.47 -24.28
N LYS A 122 -13.72 5.65 -23.08
CA LYS A 122 -13.22 6.56 -22.05
C LYS A 122 -12.85 5.77 -20.80
N LYS A 123 -11.67 6.00 -20.24
CA LYS A 123 -11.16 5.21 -19.09
C LYS A 123 -12.04 5.36 -17.86
N GLU A 124 -12.66 6.52 -17.71
CA GLU A 124 -13.56 6.91 -16.63
C GLU A 124 -14.85 6.07 -16.59
N THR A 125 -15.18 5.37 -17.68
CA THR A 125 -16.34 4.48 -17.77
C THR A 125 -15.99 3.03 -17.43
N ARG A 126 -14.74 2.74 -17.05
CA ARG A 126 -14.34 1.39 -16.61
C ARG A 126 -14.76 1.17 -15.15
N SER A 127 -15.40 0.04 -14.91
CA SER A 127 -15.80 -0.43 -13.58
C SER A 127 -15.34 -1.88 -13.39
N VAL A 128 -15.13 -2.29 -12.14
CA VAL A 128 -14.57 -3.61 -11.82
C VAL A 128 -15.32 -4.21 -10.64
N ALA A 129 -15.66 -5.49 -10.74
CA ALA A 129 -16.10 -6.32 -9.62
C ALA A 129 -15.29 -7.62 -9.61
N ALA A 130 -15.25 -8.29 -8.46
CA ALA A 130 -14.59 -9.58 -8.33
C ALA A 130 -15.36 -10.51 -7.41
N ALA A 131 -15.25 -11.80 -7.69
CA ALA A 131 -15.77 -12.89 -6.89
C ALA A 131 -14.61 -13.78 -6.41
N ALA A 132 -14.52 -14.03 -5.11
CA ALA A 132 -13.51 -14.86 -4.49
C ALA A 132 -13.91 -16.34 -4.57
N TYR A 133 -12.96 -17.19 -4.96
CA TYR A 133 -13.12 -18.64 -5.00
C TYR A 133 -12.15 -19.28 -4.02
N ALA A 134 -12.66 -19.87 -2.93
CA ALA A 134 -11.88 -20.52 -1.87
C ALA A 134 -10.50 -19.85 -1.58
N PRO A 135 -10.45 -18.54 -1.27
CA PRO A 135 -9.20 -17.78 -1.24
C PRO A 135 -8.19 -18.24 -0.17
N GLU A 136 -8.66 -18.95 0.86
CA GLU A 136 -7.87 -19.55 1.93
C GLU A 136 -7.06 -20.77 1.46
N LYS A 137 -7.34 -21.29 0.25
CA LYS A 137 -6.56 -22.36 -0.39
C LYS A 137 -5.45 -21.83 -1.31
N ILE A 138 -5.32 -20.52 -1.45
CA ILE A 138 -4.31 -19.89 -2.29
C ILE A 138 -2.92 -20.08 -1.66
N THR A 139 -2.00 -20.73 -2.38
CA THR A 139 -0.62 -20.98 -1.92
C THR A 139 0.38 -19.98 -2.52
N PRO A 140 1.58 -19.82 -1.96
CA PRO A 140 2.69 -19.11 -2.61
C PRO A 140 3.03 -19.69 -3.98
N SER A 141 3.55 -18.85 -4.90
CA SER A 141 3.98 -19.29 -6.23
C SER A 141 5.35 -19.96 -6.23
N ARG A 142 6.21 -19.59 -5.27
CA ARG A 142 7.56 -20.12 -5.08
C ARG A 142 7.86 -20.26 -3.59
N GLU A 143 8.67 -21.26 -3.26
CA GLU A 143 9.18 -21.45 -1.91
C GLU A 143 10.27 -20.42 -1.59
N ALA A 144 10.55 -20.22 -0.29
CA ALA A 144 11.71 -19.47 0.17
C ALA A 144 13.02 -20.10 -0.36
N PRO A 145 14.08 -19.31 -0.60
CA PRO A 145 15.43 -19.84 -0.82
C PRO A 145 15.85 -20.72 0.36
N GLN A 146 16.65 -21.75 0.11
CA GLN A 146 17.09 -22.69 1.14
C GLN A 146 17.85 -22.00 2.28
N ASP A 147 18.57 -20.92 1.96
CA ASP A 147 19.37 -20.12 2.89
C ASP A 147 18.67 -18.82 3.32
N PHE A 148 17.35 -18.69 3.16
CA PHE A 148 16.60 -17.49 3.56
C PHE A 148 16.84 -17.12 5.03
N ASP A 149 16.72 -18.10 5.93
CA ASP A 149 16.91 -17.89 7.37
C ASP A 149 18.35 -17.54 7.72
N ALA A 150 19.31 -18.21 7.08
CA ALA A 150 20.73 -17.94 7.25
C ALA A 150 21.07 -16.51 6.80
N PHE A 151 20.58 -16.10 5.62
CA PHE A 151 20.76 -14.75 5.09
C PHE A 151 20.25 -13.69 6.06
N TRP A 152 18.98 -13.78 6.49
CA TRP A 152 18.41 -12.76 7.38
C TRP A 152 18.99 -12.79 8.79
N SER A 153 19.40 -13.96 9.28
CA SER A 153 20.13 -14.07 10.55
C SER A 153 21.48 -13.38 10.49
N GLU A 154 22.21 -13.53 9.39
CA GLU A 154 23.45 -12.80 9.15
C GLU A 154 23.23 -11.29 9.09
N GLN A 155 22.19 -10.83 8.39
CA GLN A 155 21.86 -9.39 8.33
C GLN A 155 21.55 -8.81 9.72
N LYS A 156 20.78 -9.54 10.53
CA LYS A 156 20.51 -9.15 11.93
C LYS A 156 21.76 -9.13 12.79
N ALA A 157 22.65 -10.12 12.64
CA ALA A 157 23.90 -10.17 13.40
C ALA A 157 24.83 -8.98 13.07
N ARG A 158 24.93 -8.64 11.78
CA ARG A 158 25.68 -7.44 11.33
C ARG A 158 25.10 -6.16 11.92
N LEU A 159 23.77 -6.01 11.93
CA LEU A 159 23.11 -4.87 12.54
C LEU A 159 23.35 -4.83 14.07
N ALA A 160 23.26 -5.97 14.77
CA ALA A 160 23.45 -6.05 16.22
C ALA A 160 24.86 -5.66 16.68
N ALA A 161 25.88 -5.82 15.81
CA ALA A 161 27.24 -5.37 16.10
C ALA A 161 27.40 -3.84 16.14
N ILE A 162 26.40 -3.09 15.68
CA ILE A 162 26.41 -1.62 15.68
C ILE A 162 25.64 -1.13 16.91
N PRO A 163 26.26 -0.34 17.80
CA PRO A 163 25.56 0.22 18.96
C PRO A 163 24.28 0.97 18.57
N VAL A 164 23.25 0.85 19.40
CA VAL A 164 21.97 1.56 19.26
C VAL A 164 22.16 3.01 19.74
N GLU A 165 22.79 3.82 18.91
CA GLU A 165 22.97 5.25 19.15
C GLU A 165 21.77 6.02 18.60
N ALA A 166 20.95 6.56 19.51
CA ALA A 166 19.77 7.34 19.20
C ALA A 166 20.00 8.83 19.51
N SER A 167 19.62 9.69 18.57
CA SER A 167 19.51 11.14 18.75
C SER A 167 18.03 11.50 18.83
N LEU A 168 17.65 12.18 19.91
CA LEU A 168 16.29 12.65 20.18
C LEU A 168 16.29 14.18 20.22
N ALA A 169 15.75 14.82 19.19
CA ALA A 169 15.51 16.26 19.21
C ALA A 169 14.06 16.51 19.61
N GLN A 170 13.84 17.03 20.83
CA GLN A 170 12.49 17.31 21.33
C GLN A 170 11.81 18.40 20.48
N LEU A 171 10.54 18.17 20.16
CA LEU A 171 9.70 19.08 19.40
C LEU A 171 8.53 19.55 20.25
N GLU A 172 8.35 20.86 20.30
CA GLU A 172 7.19 21.48 20.97
C GLU A 172 5.98 21.64 20.03
N ARG A 173 6.19 21.45 18.72
CA ARG A 173 5.17 21.66 17.67
C ARG A 173 5.29 20.64 16.54
N SER A 174 4.16 20.34 15.91
CA SER A 174 4.04 19.60 14.65
C SER A 174 3.02 20.30 13.75
N ASP A 175 3.36 20.55 12.48
CA ASP A 175 2.48 21.22 11.50
C ASP A 175 1.86 22.53 12.03
N SER A 176 2.68 23.34 12.70
CA SER A 176 2.28 24.58 13.36
C SER A 176 1.29 24.43 14.53
N LYS A 177 0.93 23.21 14.95
CA LYS A 177 0.14 22.95 16.16
C LYS A 177 1.07 22.61 17.34
N PRO A 178 0.75 23.04 18.57
CA PRO A 178 1.48 22.60 19.76
C PRO A 178 1.30 21.10 19.97
N VAL A 179 2.33 20.45 20.51
CA VAL A 179 2.21 19.08 21.00
C VAL A 179 1.21 19.06 22.18
N PRO A 180 0.25 18.13 22.23
CA PRO A 180 -0.73 18.06 23.31
C PRO A 180 -0.08 17.92 24.70
N ASP A 181 -0.73 18.50 25.71
CA ASP A 181 -0.32 18.34 27.10
C ASP A 181 -0.25 16.85 27.48
N GLY A 182 0.77 16.49 28.26
CA GLY A 182 1.00 15.11 28.69
C GLY A 182 1.74 14.22 27.68
N VAL A 183 2.07 14.70 26.48
CA VAL A 183 2.86 13.96 25.48
C VAL A 183 4.21 14.63 25.24
N GLU A 184 5.26 13.83 25.07
CA GLU A 184 6.54 14.26 24.51
C GLU A 184 6.64 13.80 23.06
N LEU A 185 7.20 14.63 22.19
CA LEU A 185 7.46 14.32 20.79
C LEU A 185 8.93 14.58 20.47
N PHE A 186 9.55 13.69 19.72
CA PHE A 186 10.95 13.78 19.32
C PHE A 186 11.09 13.50 17.82
N ASP A 187 11.92 14.29 17.12
CA ASP A 187 12.52 13.86 15.86
C ASP A 187 13.67 12.91 16.19
N LEU A 188 13.49 11.65 15.80
CA LEU A 188 14.37 10.54 16.13
C LEU A 188 15.29 10.23 14.97
N LYS A 189 16.58 10.04 15.26
CA LYS A 189 17.52 9.32 14.38
C LYS A 189 18.20 8.19 15.16
N VAL A 190 18.23 6.98 14.60
CA VAL A 190 18.98 5.85 15.17
C VAL A 190 19.93 5.28 14.12
N ARG A 191 21.21 5.16 14.46
CA ARG A 191 22.24 4.66 13.53
C ARG A 191 21.92 3.26 13.01
N THR A 192 22.32 2.95 11.78
CA THR A 192 22.26 1.62 11.13
C THR A 192 23.60 1.29 10.45
N ASP A 193 23.71 0.11 9.82
CA ASP A 193 24.86 -0.28 8.98
C ASP A 193 24.87 0.43 7.62
N ALA A 194 23.70 0.79 7.11
CA ALA A 194 23.54 1.56 5.89
C ALA A 194 23.74 3.07 6.13
N GLU A 195 24.05 3.79 5.04
CA GLU A 195 24.12 5.27 5.02
C GLU A 195 22.82 5.96 5.52
N TRP A 196 21.71 5.23 5.54
CA TRP A 196 20.39 5.72 5.87
C TRP A 196 19.94 5.23 7.25
N PRO A 197 19.94 6.08 8.30
CA PRO A 197 19.55 5.68 9.65
C PRO A 197 18.06 5.33 9.71
N VAL A 198 17.61 4.81 10.86
CA VAL A 198 16.19 4.99 11.21
C VAL A 198 15.98 6.47 11.41
N SER A 199 15.01 7.06 10.70
CA SER A 199 14.50 8.40 10.99
C SER A 199 13.00 8.31 11.20
N GLY A 200 12.44 9.13 12.09
CA GLY A 200 11.01 9.08 12.39
C GLY A 200 10.61 10.03 13.49
N TYR A 201 9.32 10.02 13.84
CA TYR A 201 8.81 10.72 15.00
C TYR A 201 8.49 9.73 16.11
N PHE A 202 9.13 9.92 17.26
CA PHE A 202 8.87 9.15 18.47
C PHE A 202 8.06 9.98 19.44
N ALA A 203 6.96 9.44 19.97
CA ALA A 203 6.15 10.07 20.98
C ALA A 203 5.85 9.10 22.13
N ARG A 204 5.76 9.66 23.34
CA ARG A 204 5.40 8.92 24.55
C ARG A 204 4.63 9.80 25.55
N PRO A 205 3.84 9.21 26.47
CA PRO A 205 3.28 9.93 27.61
C PRO A 205 4.38 10.42 28.58
N LYS A 206 4.31 11.70 29.01
CA LYS A 206 5.27 12.34 29.94
C LYS A 206 5.41 11.60 31.29
N ALA A 207 4.32 11.02 31.79
CA ALA A 207 4.24 10.39 33.10
C ALA A 207 4.29 8.86 33.04
N ALA A 208 4.78 8.29 31.95
CA ALA A 208 4.91 6.84 31.78
C ALA A 208 5.87 6.25 32.82
N LYS A 209 5.46 5.17 33.48
CA LYS A 209 6.31 4.43 34.43
C LYS A 209 7.14 3.39 33.69
N ALA A 210 8.24 2.96 34.31
CA ALA A 210 9.00 1.84 33.81
C ALA A 210 8.10 0.60 33.64
N GLY A 211 8.24 -0.13 32.53
CA GLY A 211 7.47 -1.34 32.25
C GLY A 211 5.96 -1.16 32.09
N SER A 212 5.46 0.07 31.85
CA SER A 212 4.02 0.34 31.89
C SER A 212 3.31 0.38 30.54
N LEU A 213 4.05 0.54 29.43
CA LEU A 213 3.46 0.82 28.13
C LEU A 213 3.79 -0.24 27.06
N PRO A 214 2.80 -0.67 26.26
CA PRO A 214 3.06 -1.35 25.01
C PRO A 214 3.78 -0.41 24.02
N ALA A 215 4.45 -0.98 23.01
CA ALA A 215 5.07 -0.23 21.94
C ALA A 215 4.39 -0.48 20.57
N VAL A 216 4.31 0.55 19.74
CA VAL A 216 3.77 0.48 18.37
C VAL A 216 4.68 1.22 17.38
N LEU A 217 4.96 0.53 16.27
CA LEU A 217 5.72 1.02 15.13
C LEU A 217 4.80 1.18 13.92
N TRP A 218 4.65 2.41 13.44
CA TRP A 218 3.86 2.75 12.26
C TRP A 218 4.75 2.79 11.02
N THR A 219 4.31 2.08 9.97
CA THR A 219 5.04 1.99 8.70
C THR A 219 4.19 2.46 7.53
N HIS A 220 4.86 2.91 6.48
CA HIS A 220 4.27 3.70 5.39
C HIS A 220 4.14 2.92 4.09
N GLY A 221 3.06 3.19 3.34
CA GLY A 221 2.92 2.77 1.95
C GLY A 221 4.00 3.36 1.04
N ALA A 222 4.05 2.94 -0.23
CA ALA A 222 5.07 3.40 -1.17
C ALA A 222 5.05 4.93 -1.36
N GLY A 223 6.22 5.51 -1.64
CA GLY A 223 6.40 6.93 -1.99
C GLY A 223 7.34 7.64 -1.03
N VAL A 224 7.90 8.77 -1.47
CA VAL A 224 8.90 9.52 -0.71
C VAL A 224 8.23 10.68 0.02
N ARG A 225 8.25 10.66 1.35
CA ARG A 225 7.62 11.68 2.20
C ARG A 225 8.20 11.67 3.62
N SER A 226 7.79 12.65 4.41
CA SER A 226 8.04 12.70 5.86
C SER A 226 7.38 11.54 6.60
N ALA A 227 7.94 11.15 7.75
CA ALA A 227 7.19 10.47 8.80
C ALA A 227 6.04 11.35 9.32
N SER A 228 5.05 10.73 9.98
CA SER A 228 3.86 11.38 10.52
C SER A 228 3.97 11.60 12.04
N ALA A 229 4.22 12.84 12.45
CA ALA A 229 4.19 13.22 13.85
C ALA A 229 2.80 13.05 14.47
N TRP A 230 1.73 13.28 13.68
CA TRP A 230 0.36 13.02 14.12
C TRP A 230 0.15 11.55 14.52
N LYS A 231 0.65 10.59 13.74
CA LYS A 231 0.51 9.15 14.08
C LYS A 231 1.25 8.81 15.37
N ALA A 232 2.47 9.33 15.51
CA ALA A 232 3.25 9.16 16.74
C ALA A 232 2.47 9.70 17.95
N ILE A 233 2.02 10.96 17.90
CA ILE A 233 1.23 11.61 18.96
C ILE A 233 -0.03 10.82 19.28
N ASN A 234 -0.81 10.43 18.26
CA ASN A 234 -2.06 9.72 18.46
C ASN A 234 -1.84 8.38 19.19
N GLY A 235 -0.80 7.63 18.82
CA GLY A 235 -0.43 6.41 19.56
C GLY A 235 -0.05 6.69 21.02
N ALA A 236 0.72 7.75 21.27
CA ALA A 236 1.10 8.15 22.63
C ALA A 236 -0.11 8.56 23.48
N GLN A 237 -1.06 9.33 22.92
CA GLN A 237 -2.31 9.70 23.60
C GLN A 237 -3.17 8.49 23.96
N ASN A 238 -3.00 7.37 23.24
CA ASN A 238 -3.68 6.11 23.53
C ASN A 238 -2.82 5.13 24.36
N GLY A 239 -1.76 5.61 25.01
CA GLY A 239 -0.99 4.82 25.98
C GLY A 239 0.03 3.88 25.36
N PHE A 240 0.65 4.26 24.24
CA PHE A 240 1.76 3.52 23.63
C PHE A 240 3.07 4.30 23.65
N LEU A 241 4.20 3.59 23.69
CA LEU A 241 5.43 4.08 23.08
C LEU A 241 5.26 4.03 21.57
N SER A 242 5.15 5.18 20.93
CA SER A 242 4.65 5.28 19.55
C SER A 242 5.72 5.88 18.64
N LEU A 243 6.16 5.09 17.66
CA LEU A 243 7.14 5.52 16.67
C LEU A 243 6.56 5.39 15.27
N ASP A 244 6.50 6.49 14.54
CA ASP A 244 6.21 6.50 13.11
C ASP A 244 7.53 6.70 12.35
N ILE A 245 7.92 5.72 11.52
CA ILE A 245 9.22 5.74 10.83
C ILE A 245 9.10 6.19 9.38
N ASN A 246 10.12 6.90 8.93
CA ASN A 246 10.36 7.16 7.53
C ASN A 246 10.90 5.90 6.84
N ALA A 247 10.24 5.47 5.76
CA ALA A 247 10.61 4.27 5.02
C ALA A 247 12.05 4.32 4.45
N HIS A 248 12.58 5.51 4.19
CA HIS A 248 13.84 5.73 3.49
C HIS A 248 15.00 6.15 4.39
N GLY A 249 14.75 6.53 5.66
CA GLY A 249 15.78 7.09 6.54
C GLY A 249 16.19 8.54 6.20
N ILE A 250 15.36 9.26 5.43
CA ILE A 250 15.57 10.67 5.06
C ILE A 250 15.14 11.62 6.18
N GLU A 251 15.47 12.91 6.05
CA GLU A 251 15.04 13.93 7.01
C GLU A 251 13.52 14.14 6.99
N ASN A 252 12.94 14.36 8.17
CA ASN A 252 11.51 14.64 8.33
C ASN A 252 11.24 16.14 8.42
N GLY A 253 9.98 16.56 8.28
CA GLY A 253 9.55 17.95 8.45
C GLY A 253 10.05 18.93 7.37
N LYS A 254 10.62 18.43 6.26
CA LYS A 254 10.99 19.25 5.10
C LYS A 254 9.77 19.66 4.26
N PRO A 255 9.89 20.72 3.43
CA PRO A 255 8.86 21.08 2.45
C PRO A 255 8.59 19.96 1.44
N GLU A 256 7.40 19.96 0.83
CA GLU A 256 7.00 18.93 -0.14
C GLU A 256 7.97 18.79 -1.33
N ASP A 257 8.50 19.91 -1.82
CA ASP A 257 9.44 19.95 -2.95
C ASP A 257 10.75 19.21 -2.68
N TYR A 258 11.20 19.15 -1.41
CA TYR A 258 12.36 18.35 -1.03
C TYR A 258 12.13 16.87 -1.33
N TYR A 259 10.96 16.34 -0.94
CA TYR A 259 10.61 14.94 -1.16
C TYR A 259 10.34 14.64 -2.63
N LYS A 260 9.63 15.54 -3.34
CA LYS A 260 9.40 15.43 -4.78
C LYS A 260 10.71 15.33 -5.55
N LEU A 261 11.68 16.19 -5.24
CA LEU A 261 12.99 16.18 -5.90
C LEU A 261 13.75 14.87 -5.64
N LEU A 262 13.71 14.34 -4.40
CA LEU A 262 14.32 13.05 -4.08
C LEU A 262 13.70 11.89 -4.87
N GLU A 263 12.39 11.93 -5.11
CA GLU A 263 11.64 10.90 -5.84
C GLU A 263 11.77 11.00 -7.36
N SER A 264 11.76 12.21 -7.92
CA SER A 264 11.77 12.41 -9.38
C SER A 264 13.17 12.34 -9.99
N GLU A 265 14.16 12.85 -9.27
CA GLU A 265 15.50 13.17 -9.79
C GLU A 265 16.63 12.73 -8.86
N GLY A 266 16.36 12.60 -7.56
CA GLY A 266 17.35 12.28 -6.56
C GLY A 266 17.60 10.78 -6.36
N ARG A 267 18.27 10.46 -5.25
CA ARG A 267 18.74 9.10 -4.90
C ARG A 267 17.60 8.09 -4.71
N LEU A 268 16.35 8.54 -4.54
CA LEU A 268 15.19 7.66 -4.35
C LEU A 268 14.38 7.45 -5.63
N LYS A 269 14.82 8.00 -6.77
CA LYS A 269 14.21 7.70 -8.06
C LYS A 269 14.20 6.20 -8.32
N ASN A 270 13.00 5.65 -8.52
CA ASN A 270 12.77 4.22 -8.72
C ASN A 270 13.39 3.32 -7.62
N TYR A 271 13.46 3.79 -6.36
CA TYR A 271 14.07 3.04 -5.24
C TYR A 271 13.65 1.57 -5.17
N ARG A 272 12.38 1.29 -5.52
CA ARG A 272 11.78 -0.06 -5.51
C ARG A 272 12.49 -1.10 -6.40
N TYR A 273 13.32 -0.66 -7.33
CA TYR A 273 14.10 -1.54 -8.23
C TYR A 273 15.61 -1.44 -8.02
N GLN A 274 16.09 -0.58 -7.11
CA GLN A 274 17.52 -0.39 -6.91
C GLN A 274 18.16 -1.63 -6.29
N GLY A 275 19.13 -2.22 -7.00
CA GLY A 275 19.90 -3.38 -6.54
C GLY A 275 19.17 -4.73 -6.62
N ARG A 276 18.06 -4.83 -7.37
CA ARG A 276 17.21 -6.05 -7.42
C ARG A 276 17.88 -7.28 -8.04
N GLU A 277 19.04 -7.10 -8.65
CA GLU A 277 19.88 -8.16 -9.20
C GLU A 277 20.85 -8.74 -8.15
N ASN A 278 20.92 -8.16 -6.94
CA ASN A 278 21.81 -8.59 -5.86
C ASN A 278 21.11 -8.53 -4.49
N ARG A 279 20.93 -9.68 -3.83
CA ARG A 279 20.28 -9.75 -2.51
C ARG A 279 20.94 -8.89 -1.43
N ASP A 280 22.25 -8.69 -1.47
CA ASP A 280 22.98 -7.87 -0.50
C ASP A 280 22.89 -6.37 -0.83
N GLY A 281 22.66 -6.04 -2.10
CA GLY A 281 22.56 -4.66 -2.61
C GLY A 281 21.11 -4.15 -2.76
N MET A 282 20.11 -5.00 -2.56
CA MET A 282 18.71 -4.63 -2.77
C MET A 282 18.23 -3.58 -1.77
N TYR A 283 17.57 -2.53 -2.26
CA TYR A 283 17.08 -1.41 -1.44
C TYR A 283 16.25 -1.85 -0.22
N PHE A 284 15.33 -2.82 -0.40
CA PHE A 284 14.46 -3.29 0.68
C PHE A 284 15.21 -3.98 1.82
N ARG A 285 16.44 -4.47 1.61
CA ARG A 285 17.31 -4.94 2.70
C ARG A 285 17.52 -3.85 3.74
N GLY A 286 17.90 -2.65 3.31
CA GLY A 286 18.09 -1.51 4.21
C GLY A 286 16.79 -1.08 4.89
N MET A 287 15.65 -1.14 4.18
CA MET A 287 14.34 -0.86 4.78
C MET A 287 14.01 -1.82 5.91
N PHE A 288 14.19 -3.12 5.72
CA PHE A 288 13.86 -4.11 6.74
C PHE A 288 14.85 -4.09 7.91
N LEU A 289 16.12 -3.76 7.68
CA LEU A 289 17.07 -3.52 8.77
C LEU A 289 16.71 -2.28 9.61
N ARG A 290 16.16 -1.22 8.99
CA ARG A 290 15.61 -0.09 9.74
C ARG A 290 14.43 -0.50 10.63
N LEU A 291 13.58 -1.45 10.20
CA LEU A 291 12.51 -1.97 11.06
C LEU A 291 13.08 -2.62 12.33
N ILE A 292 14.06 -3.51 12.17
CA ILE A 292 14.70 -4.20 13.29
C ILE A 292 15.37 -3.18 14.22
N ARG A 293 16.07 -2.19 13.68
CA ARG A 293 16.69 -1.13 14.48
C ARG A 293 15.67 -0.25 15.21
N ALA A 294 14.52 0.04 14.59
CA ALA A 294 13.44 0.76 15.24
C ALA A 294 12.84 -0.05 16.40
N ILE A 295 12.71 -1.36 16.23
CA ILE A 295 12.30 -2.28 17.29
C ILE A 295 13.35 -2.32 18.41
N ASP A 296 14.65 -2.35 18.11
CA ASP A 296 15.71 -2.25 19.12
C ASP A 296 15.55 -0.98 19.96
N PHE A 297 15.33 0.17 19.31
CA PHE A 297 15.11 1.43 20.00
C PHE A 297 13.88 1.37 20.92
N LEU A 298 12.71 0.96 20.40
CA LEU A 298 11.46 0.89 21.16
C LEU A 298 11.56 -0.07 22.35
N THR A 299 12.13 -1.26 22.14
CA THR A 299 12.25 -2.30 23.16
C THR A 299 13.38 -2.05 24.16
N SER A 300 14.22 -1.05 23.93
CA SER A 300 15.22 -0.57 24.90
C SER A 300 14.71 0.53 25.84
N GLN A 301 13.53 1.09 25.58
CA GLN A 301 12.96 2.13 26.43
C GLN A 301 12.54 1.54 27.78
N SER A 302 12.83 2.25 28.87
CA SER A 302 12.53 1.78 30.22
C SER A 302 11.04 1.57 30.47
N GLU A 303 10.20 2.31 29.75
CA GLU A 303 8.76 2.32 29.84
C GLU A 303 8.10 1.15 29.09
N TRP A 304 8.84 0.45 28.21
CA TRP A 304 8.30 -0.68 27.47
C TRP A 304 7.95 -1.83 28.41
N ASP A 305 6.74 -2.35 28.27
CA ASP A 305 6.17 -3.40 29.12
C ASP A 305 6.83 -4.78 28.97
N GLY A 306 7.72 -4.95 27.99
CA GLY A 306 8.37 -6.23 27.71
C GLY A 306 7.44 -7.27 27.06
N ARG A 307 6.21 -6.89 26.72
CA ARG A 307 5.12 -7.82 26.36
C ARG A 307 4.54 -7.54 24.99
N VAL A 308 4.33 -6.27 24.64
CA VAL A 308 3.69 -5.89 23.37
C VAL A 308 4.61 -4.98 22.57
N MET A 309 5.03 -5.49 21.42
CA MET A 309 5.58 -4.71 20.32
C MET A 309 4.71 -4.97 19.09
N ALA A 310 4.10 -3.92 18.57
CA ALA A 310 3.17 -3.98 17.45
C ALA A 310 3.71 -3.26 16.22
N VAL A 311 3.48 -3.80 15.02
CA VAL A 311 3.85 -3.13 13.75
C VAL A 311 2.63 -3.02 12.86
N VAL A 312 2.29 -1.80 12.45
CA VAL A 312 1.07 -1.54 11.66
C VAL A 312 1.38 -0.72 10.43
N GLY A 313 0.90 -1.15 9.26
CA GLY A 313 1.09 -0.46 8.00
C GLY A 313 0.17 -0.95 6.88
N HIS A 314 0.09 -0.16 5.81
CA HIS A 314 -0.72 -0.47 4.62
C HIS A 314 0.14 -0.46 3.35
N SER A 315 -0.18 -1.29 2.36
CA SER A 315 0.58 -1.42 1.11
C SER A 315 2.05 -1.82 1.38
N GLN A 316 3.03 -1.01 0.98
CA GLN A 316 4.44 -1.20 1.39
C GLN A 316 4.61 -1.23 2.93
N GLY A 317 3.76 -0.53 3.68
CA GLY A 317 3.73 -0.63 5.16
C GLY A 317 3.23 -1.99 5.63
N GLY A 318 2.28 -2.60 4.91
CA GLY A 318 1.83 -3.96 5.18
C GLY A 318 2.95 -4.99 4.94
N ALA A 319 3.76 -4.79 3.89
CA ALA A 319 4.96 -5.59 3.65
C ALA A 319 5.98 -5.45 4.80
N GLN A 320 6.18 -4.23 5.30
CA GLN A 320 7.05 -3.98 6.45
C GLN A 320 6.51 -4.65 7.73
N ALA A 321 5.20 -4.65 7.96
CA ALA A 321 4.59 -5.35 9.09
C ALA A 321 4.81 -6.88 9.01
N LEU A 322 4.60 -7.48 7.83
CA LEU A 322 4.92 -8.89 7.58
C LEU A 322 6.41 -9.19 7.81
N ALA A 323 7.31 -8.36 7.27
CA ALA A 323 8.75 -8.50 7.44
C ALA A 323 9.16 -8.40 8.92
N ALA A 324 8.63 -7.42 9.65
CA ALA A 324 8.93 -7.26 11.08
C ALA A 324 8.49 -8.48 11.89
N GLY A 325 7.25 -8.96 11.69
CA GLY A 325 6.73 -10.14 12.39
C GLY A 325 7.45 -11.44 12.01
N GLY A 326 7.95 -11.56 10.78
CA GLY A 326 8.71 -12.72 10.31
C GLY A 326 10.20 -12.71 10.68
N LEU A 327 10.77 -11.54 10.97
CA LEU A 327 12.20 -11.36 11.26
C LEU A 327 12.52 -11.21 12.74
N ASP A 328 11.57 -10.72 13.55
CA ASP A 328 11.82 -10.36 14.95
C ASP A 328 10.76 -10.93 15.89
N SER A 329 11.19 -11.82 16.78
CA SER A 329 10.30 -12.52 17.72
C SER A 329 9.74 -11.62 18.83
N ARG A 330 10.27 -10.39 19.00
CA ARG A 330 9.69 -9.42 19.93
C ARG A 330 8.35 -8.89 19.41
N VAL A 331 8.12 -8.91 18.09
CA VAL A 331 6.86 -8.47 17.50
C VAL A 331 5.75 -9.46 17.86
N THR A 332 4.74 -8.99 18.57
CA THR A 332 3.62 -9.83 19.06
C THR A 332 2.31 -9.55 18.34
N PHE A 333 2.22 -8.42 17.62
CA PHE A 333 1.05 -8.03 16.85
C PHE A 333 1.47 -7.39 15.52
N ILE A 334 0.78 -7.73 14.43
CA ILE A 334 0.89 -7.02 13.16
C ILE A 334 -0.47 -6.61 12.60
N GLY A 335 -0.54 -5.40 12.03
CA GLY A 335 -1.64 -4.96 11.19
C GLY A 335 -1.13 -4.71 9.77
N ALA A 336 -1.51 -5.55 8.82
CA ALA A 336 -1.01 -5.49 7.45
C ALA A 336 -2.15 -5.26 6.44
N GLY A 337 -2.40 -4.01 6.08
CA GLY A 337 -3.50 -3.65 5.17
C GLY A 337 -3.07 -3.72 3.71
N VAL A 338 -3.84 -4.39 2.86
CA VAL A 338 -3.57 -4.61 1.42
C VAL A 338 -2.07 -4.80 1.14
N PRO A 339 -1.41 -5.80 1.78
CA PRO A 339 0.04 -5.86 1.86
C PRO A 339 0.68 -5.97 0.48
N ALA A 340 1.58 -5.02 0.19
CA ALA A 340 2.41 -5.08 -0.99
C ALA A 340 3.49 -6.16 -0.84
N MET A 341 4.30 -6.32 -1.87
CA MET A 341 5.49 -7.18 -1.91
C MET A 341 5.20 -8.66 -1.64
N CYS A 342 3.96 -9.10 -1.88
CA CYS A 342 3.57 -10.49 -1.72
C CYS A 342 3.54 -11.20 -3.08
N ASP A 343 4.05 -12.44 -3.10
CA ASP A 343 4.03 -13.36 -4.24
C ASP A 343 4.69 -12.78 -5.49
N HIS A 344 5.95 -12.37 -5.38
CA HIS A 344 6.73 -11.75 -6.46
C HIS A 344 6.80 -12.62 -7.72
N MET A 345 6.71 -13.94 -7.56
CA MET A 345 6.69 -14.91 -8.64
C MET A 345 5.28 -15.35 -9.06
N GLY A 346 4.25 -14.56 -8.76
CA GLY A 346 2.83 -14.78 -9.11
C GLY A 346 2.60 -15.29 -10.52
N MET A 347 3.36 -14.75 -11.49
CA MET A 347 3.28 -15.13 -12.91
C MET A 347 3.52 -16.63 -13.16
N MET A 348 4.31 -17.32 -12.33
CA MET A 348 4.51 -18.78 -12.44
C MET A 348 3.23 -19.59 -12.16
N ARG A 349 2.24 -18.98 -11.50
CA ARG A 349 0.93 -19.56 -11.20
C ARG A 349 -0.20 -18.84 -11.92
N ARG A 350 0.13 -18.08 -12.99
CA ARG A 350 -0.79 -17.26 -13.77
C ARG A 350 -1.52 -16.22 -12.92
N ARG A 351 -0.79 -15.55 -12.03
CA ARG A 351 -1.28 -14.47 -11.17
C ARG A 351 -0.48 -13.20 -11.38
N ILE A 352 -1.09 -12.05 -11.08
CA ILE A 352 -0.38 -10.78 -11.02
C ILE A 352 0.37 -10.69 -9.68
N SER A 353 1.67 -10.42 -9.71
CA SER A 353 2.45 -10.18 -8.50
C SER A 353 2.04 -8.86 -7.82
N GLY A 354 2.08 -8.83 -6.48
CA GLY A 354 1.89 -7.59 -5.74
C GLY A 354 2.93 -6.52 -6.08
N TRP A 355 2.60 -5.25 -5.83
CA TRP A 355 3.54 -4.13 -5.97
C TRP A 355 4.89 -4.45 -5.29
N PRO A 356 6.05 -4.14 -5.87
CA PRO A 356 6.25 -3.29 -7.04
C PRO A 356 6.30 -4.04 -8.37
N LYS A 357 5.88 -5.32 -8.43
CA LYS A 357 6.11 -6.20 -9.59
C LYS A 357 7.63 -6.29 -9.89
N LEU A 358 8.36 -6.72 -8.86
CA LEU A 358 9.81 -6.64 -8.78
C LEU A 358 10.53 -7.33 -9.95
N VAL A 359 10.01 -8.48 -10.37
CA VAL A 359 10.59 -9.35 -11.40
C VAL A 359 10.12 -8.91 -12.78
N PRO A 360 11.01 -8.39 -13.65
CA PRO A 360 10.65 -8.03 -15.01
C PRO A 360 10.52 -9.27 -15.90
N LEU A 361 9.75 -9.14 -16.98
CA LEU A 361 9.77 -10.09 -18.08
C LEU A 361 10.85 -9.67 -19.10
N LEU A 362 11.62 -10.65 -19.57
CA LEU A 362 12.56 -10.51 -20.67
C LEU A 362 11.80 -10.48 -22.02
N PRO A 363 12.47 -10.12 -23.14
CA PRO A 363 11.82 -10.07 -24.46
C PRO A 363 11.19 -11.38 -24.92
N ASP A 364 11.64 -12.53 -24.41
CA ASP A 364 11.05 -13.84 -24.68
C ASP A 364 9.84 -14.18 -23.78
N GLY A 365 9.39 -13.22 -22.96
CA GLY A 365 8.25 -13.34 -22.06
C GLY A 365 8.55 -14.11 -20.77
N LYS A 366 9.80 -14.51 -20.51
CA LYS A 366 10.18 -15.21 -19.27
C LYS A 366 10.62 -14.24 -18.18
N PRO A 367 10.44 -14.59 -16.89
CA PRO A 367 10.99 -13.79 -15.80
C PRO A 367 12.51 -13.73 -15.88
N ASP A 368 13.09 -12.57 -15.58
CA ASP A 368 14.54 -12.45 -15.39
C ASP A 368 14.99 -13.42 -14.29
N PRO A 369 15.88 -14.39 -14.58
CA PRO A 369 16.22 -15.45 -13.64
C PRO A 369 16.98 -14.93 -12.41
N THR A 370 17.80 -13.89 -12.56
CA THR A 370 18.57 -13.30 -11.47
C THR A 370 17.63 -12.58 -10.51
N VAL A 371 16.77 -11.71 -11.04
CA VAL A 371 15.81 -10.96 -10.22
C VAL A 371 14.76 -11.89 -9.62
N ALA A 372 14.36 -12.95 -10.34
CA ALA A 372 13.46 -13.97 -9.82
C ALA A 372 14.02 -14.63 -8.55
N GLU A 373 15.30 -15.02 -8.55
CA GLU A 373 15.93 -15.63 -7.39
C GLU A 373 16.12 -14.63 -6.23
N VAL A 374 16.55 -13.40 -6.52
CA VAL A 374 16.71 -12.36 -5.50
C VAL A 374 15.37 -11.96 -4.88
N SER A 375 14.29 -11.88 -5.67
CA SER A 375 12.97 -11.44 -5.20
C SER A 375 12.44 -12.29 -4.05
N ARG A 376 12.80 -13.58 -4.01
CA ARG A 376 12.34 -14.53 -2.99
C ARG A 376 12.86 -14.18 -1.58
N TYR A 377 13.98 -13.46 -1.45
CA TYR A 377 14.49 -13.00 -0.14
C TYR A 377 13.68 -11.82 0.44
N PHE A 378 12.92 -11.12 -0.41
CA PHE A 378 12.15 -9.93 -0.06
C PHE A 378 10.63 -10.11 -0.23
N ASP A 379 10.20 -11.35 -0.47
CA ASP A 379 8.79 -11.68 -0.66
C ASP A 379 8.05 -11.81 0.68
N GLY A 380 6.97 -11.04 0.82
CA GLY A 380 6.07 -11.02 1.97
C GLY A 380 5.58 -12.41 2.39
N VAL A 381 5.38 -13.33 1.44
CA VAL A 381 4.93 -14.70 1.75
C VAL A 381 5.95 -15.47 2.60
N ASN A 382 7.24 -15.20 2.40
CA ASN A 382 8.32 -15.89 3.11
C ASN A 382 8.52 -15.34 4.52
N PHE A 383 8.26 -14.05 4.74
CA PHE A 383 8.20 -13.48 6.08
C PHE A 383 6.94 -13.93 6.82
N ALA A 384 5.79 -13.95 6.15
CA ALA A 384 4.52 -14.41 6.73
C ALA A 384 4.63 -15.85 7.27
N ALA A 385 5.29 -16.74 6.53
CA ALA A 385 5.56 -18.13 6.94
C ALA A 385 6.31 -18.29 8.27
N ARG A 386 6.99 -17.23 8.73
CA ARG A 386 7.80 -17.15 9.95
C ARG A 386 7.17 -16.25 11.03
N CYS A 387 6.03 -15.64 10.74
CA CYS A 387 5.37 -14.71 11.64
C CYS A 387 4.44 -15.46 12.61
N HIS A 388 4.79 -15.41 13.90
CA HIS A 388 4.00 -15.99 15.00
C HIS A 388 3.18 -14.94 15.77
N ALA A 389 3.26 -13.66 15.38
CA ALA A 389 2.46 -12.59 15.95
C ALA A 389 0.96 -12.80 15.67
N THR A 390 0.10 -12.28 16.56
CA THR A 390 -1.31 -12.05 16.22
C THR A 390 -1.37 -11.09 15.04
N ALA A 391 -2.21 -11.37 14.04
CA ALA A 391 -2.24 -10.60 12.80
C ALA A 391 -3.66 -10.22 12.40
N ILE A 392 -3.84 -8.99 11.95
CA ILE A 392 -5.02 -8.55 11.21
C ILE A 392 -4.60 -8.06 9.83
N VAL A 393 -5.27 -8.55 8.78
CA VAL A 393 -4.97 -8.25 7.38
C VAL A 393 -6.21 -7.68 6.70
N SER A 394 -6.06 -6.72 5.79
CA SER A 394 -7.17 -6.28 4.93
C SER A 394 -6.89 -6.58 3.46
N VAL A 395 -7.93 -6.91 2.70
CA VAL A 395 -7.83 -7.24 1.28
C VAL A 395 -9.00 -6.61 0.51
N GLY A 396 -8.68 -5.89 -0.57
CA GLY A 396 -9.65 -5.43 -1.56
C GLY A 396 -9.73 -6.40 -2.73
N PHE A 397 -10.93 -6.89 -3.08
CA PHE A 397 -11.05 -7.92 -4.13
C PHE A 397 -10.84 -7.38 -5.54
N ILE A 398 -10.93 -6.05 -5.72
CA ILE A 398 -10.68 -5.38 -7.00
C ILE A 398 -9.36 -4.60 -6.99
N ASP A 399 -8.49 -4.82 -6.00
CA ASP A 399 -7.16 -4.23 -5.95
C ASP A 399 -6.31 -4.73 -7.14
N THR A 400 -5.78 -3.80 -7.94
CA THR A 400 -4.91 -4.08 -9.10
C THR A 400 -3.44 -3.73 -8.85
N THR A 401 -3.15 -3.14 -7.69
CA THR A 401 -1.81 -2.78 -7.21
C THR A 401 -1.24 -3.90 -6.35
N CYS A 402 -2.02 -4.37 -5.37
CA CYS A 402 -1.72 -5.52 -4.52
C CYS A 402 -2.86 -6.54 -4.69
N PRO A 403 -2.85 -7.32 -5.78
CA PRO A 403 -3.98 -8.19 -6.13
C PRO A 403 -4.37 -9.11 -4.98
N PRO A 404 -5.66 -9.41 -4.81
CA PRO A 404 -6.14 -10.23 -3.69
C PRO A 404 -5.48 -11.61 -3.67
N THR A 405 -5.16 -12.21 -4.83
CA THR A 405 -4.42 -13.48 -4.85
C THR A 405 -3.01 -13.38 -4.27
N SER A 406 -2.37 -12.21 -4.37
CA SER A 406 -1.05 -11.95 -3.76
C SER A 406 -1.16 -11.74 -2.25
N CYS A 407 -2.18 -10.99 -1.80
CA CYS A 407 -2.44 -10.78 -0.38
C CYS A 407 -2.78 -12.10 0.33
N TYR A 408 -3.67 -12.91 -0.25
CA TYR A 408 -4.04 -14.22 0.30
C TYR A 408 -2.86 -15.21 0.28
N ALA A 409 -1.98 -15.16 -0.71
CA ALA A 409 -0.77 -15.98 -0.74
C ALA A 409 0.13 -15.72 0.48
N ALA A 410 0.17 -14.49 1.02
CA ALA A 410 0.90 -14.18 2.25
C ALA A 410 0.07 -14.48 3.50
N PHE A 411 -1.21 -14.06 3.54
CA PHE A 411 -2.11 -14.31 4.67
C PHE A 411 -2.16 -15.79 5.05
N ASN A 412 -2.31 -16.68 4.06
CA ASN A 412 -2.40 -18.12 4.28
C ASN A 412 -1.10 -18.76 4.81
N GLN A 413 0.00 -18.01 4.92
CA GLN A 413 1.26 -18.49 5.49
C GLN A 413 1.47 -18.08 6.96
N LEU A 414 0.70 -17.12 7.46
CA LEU A 414 0.81 -16.64 8.84
C LEU A 414 0.60 -17.79 9.85
N ARG A 415 1.37 -17.78 10.94
CA ARG A 415 1.39 -18.86 11.94
C ARG A 415 0.79 -18.49 13.30
N GLY A 416 0.52 -17.21 13.53
CA GLY A 416 -0.15 -16.72 14.73
C GLY A 416 -1.69 -16.82 14.66
N GLN A 417 -2.37 -16.16 15.58
CA GLN A 417 -3.82 -15.93 15.48
C GLN A 417 -4.08 -14.90 14.39
N VAL A 418 -4.99 -15.19 13.45
CA VAL A 418 -5.19 -14.35 12.27
C VAL A 418 -6.64 -13.92 12.10
N GLU A 419 -6.83 -12.65 11.72
CA GLU A 419 -8.09 -12.05 11.29
C GLU A 419 -7.90 -11.44 9.90
N ILE A 420 -8.92 -11.54 9.04
CA ILE A 420 -8.91 -10.91 7.71
C ILE A 420 -10.18 -10.09 7.50
N ILE A 421 -9.99 -8.84 7.06
CA ILE A 421 -11.05 -7.94 6.63
C ILE A 421 -11.14 -8.03 5.11
N ASN A 422 -12.22 -8.62 4.62
CA ASN A 422 -12.53 -8.70 3.20
C ASN A 422 -13.39 -7.51 2.77
N GLU A 423 -12.97 -6.83 1.71
CA GLU A 423 -13.68 -5.68 1.15
C GLU A 423 -13.91 -5.91 -0.36
N PRO A 424 -15.04 -6.53 -0.75
CA PRO A 424 -15.28 -6.95 -2.13
C PRO A 424 -15.23 -5.83 -3.17
N GLU A 425 -15.68 -4.63 -2.79
CA GLU A 425 -15.73 -3.46 -3.69
C GLU A 425 -14.50 -2.55 -3.56
N MET A 426 -13.54 -2.88 -2.68
CA MET A 426 -12.37 -2.04 -2.45
C MET A 426 -11.25 -2.36 -3.44
N GLY A 427 -10.69 -1.30 -4.03
CA GLY A 427 -9.45 -1.34 -4.80
C GLY A 427 -8.22 -1.25 -3.89
N HIS A 428 -7.21 -0.50 -4.31
CA HIS A 428 -6.04 -0.23 -3.48
C HIS A 428 -6.29 0.96 -2.55
N ASP A 429 -6.81 0.69 -1.35
CA ASP A 429 -7.16 1.75 -0.38
C ASP A 429 -6.91 1.34 1.07
N ALA A 430 -6.92 2.34 1.96
CA ALA A 430 -6.76 2.21 3.40
C ALA A 430 -7.80 3.08 4.12
N PRO A 431 -9.10 2.80 3.98
CA PRO A 431 -10.16 3.64 4.53
C PRO A 431 -10.10 3.70 6.06
N GLU A 432 -10.62 4.78 6.64
CA GLU A 432 -10.62 5.03 8.09
C GLU A 432 -11.18 3.85 8.89
N ARG A 433 -12.25 3.19 8.38
CA ARG A 433 -12.85 2.01 9.03
C ARG A 433 -11.87 0.85 9.22
N ILE A 434 -10.96 0.61 8.26
CA ILE A 434 -9.95 -0.45 8.36
C ILE A 434 -8.85 -0.02 9.33
N GLN A 435 -8.43 1.25 9.28
CA GLN A 435 -7.44 1.78 10.22
C GLN A 435 -7.94 1.70 11.67
N LYS A 436 -9.22 2.01 11.89
CA LYS A 436 -9.90 1.87 13.18
C LYS A 436 -9.96 0.41 13.62
N ALA A 437 -10.38 -0.51 12.75
CA ALA A 437 -10.44 -1.94 13.06
C ALA A 437 -9.07 -2.50 13.47
N PHE A 438 -7.99 -2.09 12.79
CA PHE A 438 -6.62 -2.46 13.16
C PHE A 438 -6.23 -1.94 14.53
N PHE A 439 -6.59 -0.70 14.84
CA PHE A 439 -6.29 -0.09 16.13
C PHE A 439 -7.07 -0.76 17.27
N GLU A 440 -8.35 -1.07 17.05
CA GLU A 440 -9.17 -1.82 18.02
C GLU A 440 -8.64 -3.24 18.23
N ALA A 441 -8.20 -3.92 17.17
CA ALA A 441 -7.58 -5.24 17.28
C ALA A 441 -6.27 -5.19 18.09
N LEU A 442 -5.46 -4.14 17.89
CA LEU A 442 -4.26 -3.91 18.70
C LEU A 442 -4.61 -3.68 20.18
N GLN A 443 -5.63 -2.87 20.48
CA GLN A 443 -6.08 -2.64 21.86
C GLN A 443 -6.56 -3.94 22.53
N ARG A 444 -7.37 -4.74 21.83
CA ARG A 444 -7.79 -6.07 22.31
C ARG A 444 -6.59 -6.97 22.61
N HIS A 445 -5.59 -6.98 21.73
CA HIS A 445 -4.36 -7.76 21.95
C HIS A 445 -3.58 -7.29 23.19
N VAL A 446 -3.47 -5.97 23.41
CA VAL A 446 -2.85 -5.40 24.62
C VAL A 446 -3.58 -5.87 25.88
N GLU A 447 -4.91 -5.82 25.89
CA GLU A 447 -5.73 -6.28 27.02
C GLU A 447 -5.54 -7.76 27.30
N GLN A 448 -5.60 -8.61 26.27
CA GLN A 448 -5.38 -10.06 26.40
C GLN A 448 -3.99 -10.39 26.96
N ARG A 449 -2.95 -9.68 26.52
CA ARG A 449 -1.58 -9.87 27.00
C ARG A 449 -1.36 -9.37 28.43
N LYS A 450 -2.13 -8.38 28.88
CA LYS A 450 -2.15 -7.95 30.29
C LYS A 450 -2.79 -9.03 31.16
N SER A 451 -3.98 -9.50 30.79
CA SER A 451 -4.71 -10.52 31.56
C SER A 451 -4.02 -11.88 31.63
N ALA A 452 -3.19 -12.25 30.65
CA ALA A 452 -2.44 -13.51 30.68
C ALA A 452 -1.24 -13.52 31.65
N ALA A 453 -0.89 -12.36 32.21
CA ALA A 453 0.26 -12.20 33.12
C ALA A 453 -0.15 -12.02 34.60
N ASP A 454 -1.44 -11.83 34.85
CA ASP A 454 -2.08 -11.83 36.17
C ASP A 454 -2.62 -13.24 36.46
#